data_AF-A0A7K4F4N1-F1
#
_entry.id   AF-A0A7K4F4N1-F1
#
_cell.length_a   1.000
_cell.length_b   1.000
_cell.length_c   1.000
_cell.angle_alpha   90.00
_cell.angle_beta   90.00
_cell.angle_gamma   90.00
#
_symmetry.space_group_name_H-M   'P 1'
#
loop_
_entity.id
_entity.type
_entity.pdbx_description
1 polymer ?
#
loop_
_entity_poly.entity_id
_entity_poly.type
_entity_poly.pdbx_seq_one_letter_code
_entity_poly.pdbx_strand_id
1 'polypeptide(L)'
;MSFDAFYEKGLAYFHLKNYSTTIECFNKSWEIKYAEFMKLNSQGKTLKNHKKFEKALAYFDQAKSIPSIPFDFWYYKGYALYKLGKYDEALNCYNEALELKPNDPKVVAEQKKCQIKLKTIS
;
A
#
# COMPACT_ATOMS: atom_id res chain seq x y z
N MET A 1 -19.20 -14.21 2.18
CA MET A 1 -19.36 -13.46 0.91
C MET A 1 -18.05 -12.78 0.59
N SER A 2 -17.63 -12.74 -0.68
CA SER A 2 -16.41 -12.05 -1.14
C SER A 2 -16.62 -10.54 -1.29
N PHE A 3 -15.55 -9.79 -1.59
CA PHE A 3 -15.66 -8.38 -2.00
C PHE A 3 -16.68 -8.24 -3.13
N ASP A 4 -16.50 -8.99 -4.22
CA ASP A 4 -17.36 -8.90 -5.41
C ASP A 4 -18.82 -9.23 -5.05
N ALA A 5 -19.05 -10.26 -4.23
CA ALA A 5 -20.41 -10.62 -3.83
C ALA A 5 -21.13 -9.52 -3.02
N PHE A 6 -20.42 -8.84 -2.11
CA PHE A 6 -21.00 -7.70 -1.40
C PHE A 6 -21.15 -6.47 -2.29
N TYR A 7 -20.21 -6.24 -3.20
CA TYR A 7 -20.24 -5.14 -4.14
C TYR A 7 -21.41 -5.25 -5.12
N GLU A 8 -21.57 -6.41 -5.78
CA GLU A 8 -22.68 -6.71 -6.68
C GLU A 8 -24.04 -6.63 -5.96
N LYS A 9 -24.11 -7.14 -4.72
CA LYS A 9 -25.31 -7.00 -3.88
C LYS A 9 -25.62 -5.52 -3.61
N GLY A 10 -24.61 -4.71 -3.32
CA GLY A 10 -24.76 -3.26 -3.13
C GLY A 10 -25.29 -2.56 -4.39
N LEU A 11 -24.77 -2.90 -5.57
CA LEU A 11 -25.26 -2.38 -6.85
C LEU A 11 -26.74 -2.73 -7.08
N ALA A 12 -27.14 -3.97 -6.78
CA ALA A 12 -28.54 -4.38 -6.89
C ALA A 12 -29.45 -3.53 -5.98
N TYR A 13 -29.07 -3.30 -4.73
CA TYR A 13 -29.86 -2.44 -3.82
C TYR A 13 -29.85 -0.97 -4.22
N PHE A 14 -28.78 -0.49 -4.86
CA PHE A 14 -28.71 0.87 -5.41
C PHE A 14 -29.78 1.07 -6.49
N HIS A 15 -29.92 0.11 -7.41
CA HIS A 15 -30.99 0.13 -8.43
C HIS A 15 -32.40 0.09 -7.82
N LEU A 16 -32.56 -0.57 -6.67
CA LEU A 16 -33.80 -0.60 -5.89
C LEU A 16 -34.03 0.67 -5.05
N LYS A 17 -33.15 1.67 -5.14
CA LYS A 17 -33.17 2.91 -4.34
C LYS A 17 -33.13 2.66 -2.82
N ASN A 18 -32.66 1.49 -2.39
CA ASN A 18 -32.43 1.20 -0.98
C ASN A 18 -31.00 1.59 -0.61
N TYR A 19 -30.83 2.87 -0.29
CA TYR A 19 -29.51 3.45 -0.05
C TYR A 19 -28.86 2.98 1.26
N SER A 20 -29.64 2.67 2.30
CA SER A 20 -29.07 2.19 3.57
C SER A 20 -28.39 0.84 3.40
N THR A 21 -29.06 -0.13 2.76
CA THR A 21 -28.47 -1.45 2.48
C THR A 21 -27.36 -1.37 1.43
N THR A 22 -27.44 -0.42 0.49
CA THR A 22 -26.34 -0.15 -0.45
C THR A 22 -25.06 0.22 0.27
N ILE A 23 -25.13 1.20 1.18
CA ILE A 23 -23.97 1.65 1.97
C ILE A 23 -23.41 0.50 2.81
N GLU A 24 -24.26 -0.27 3.48
CA GLU A 24 -23.83 -1.42 4.29
C GLU A 24 -23.10 -2.47 3.44
N CYS A 25 -23.62 -2.79 2.25
CA CYS A 25 -22.99 -3.75 1.35
C CYS A 25 -21.64 -3.25 0.84
N PHE A 26 -21.54 -1.97 0.46
CA PHE A 26 -20.27 -1.39 0.04
C PHE A 26 -19.24 -1.34 1.17
N ASN A 27 -19.63 -0.97 2.39
CA ASN A 27 -18.74 -0.99 3.55
C ASN A 27 -18.20 -2.40 3.82
N LYS A 28 -19.07 -3.41 3.85
CA LYS A 28 -18.67 -4.81 4.02
C LYS A 28 -17.74 -5.30 2.91
N SER A 29 -17.94 -4.84 1.68
CA SER A 29 -17.02 -5.16 0.59
C SER A 29 -15.62 -4.58 0.88
N TRP A 30 -15.53 -3.28 1.17
CA TRP A 30 -14.25 -2.60 1.43
C TRP A 30 -13.54 -3.10 2.70
N GLU A 31 -14.27 -3.50 3.74
CA GLU A 31 -13.70 -4.15 4.93
C GLU A 31 -12.88 -5.40 4.56
N ILE A 32 -13.36 -6.21 3.62
CA ILE A 32 -12.65 -7.41 3.15
C ILE A 32 -11.33 -7.02 2.46
N LYS A 33 -11.37 -6.03 1.56
CA LYS A 33 -10.15 -5.55 0.87
C LYS A 33 -9.17 -4.92 1.84
N TYR A 34 -9.67 -4.17 2.81
CA TYR A 34 -8.85 -3.55 3.84
C TYR A 34 -8.15 -4.61 4.71
N ALA A 35 -8.88 -5.65 5.14
CA ALA A 35 -8.31 -6.76 5.91
C ALA A 35 -7.24 -7.54 5.11
N GLU A 36 -7.50 -7.80 3.81
CA GLU A 36 -6.55 -8.44 2.90
C GLU A 36 -5.27 -7.60 2.76
N PHE A 37 -5.42 -6.29 2.51
CA PHE A 37 -4.31 -5.35 2.44
C PHE A 37 -3.49 -5.33 3.74
N MET A 38 -4.16 -5.22 4.90
CA MET A 38 -3.49 -5.15 6.20
C MET A 38 -2.69 -6.42 6.51
N LYS A 39 -3.21 -7.59 6.14
CA LYS A 39 -2.50 -8.86 6.26
C LYS A 39 -1.22 -8.87 5.42
N LEU A 40 -1.32 -8.55 4.14
CA LEU A 40 -0.18 -8.54 3.21
C LEU A 40 0.88 -7.51 3.63
N ASN A 41 0.46 -6.29 3.99
CA ASN A 41 1.34 -5.25 4.50
C ASN A 41 2.09 -5.71 5.78
N SER A 42 1.40 -6.37 6.70
CA SER A 42 2.01 -6.91 7.93
C SER A 42 3.03 -8.02 7.63
N GLN A 43 2.75 -8.89 6.66
CA GLN A 43 3.69 -9.92 6.20
C GLN A 43 4.93 -9.30 5.55
N GLY A 44 4.75 -8.31 4.67
CA GLY A 44 5.83 -7.54 4.07
C GLY A 44 6.72 -6.85 5.11
N LYS A 45 6.12 -6.14 6.08
CA LYS A 45 6.82 -5.53 7.23
C LYS A 45 7.63 -6.55 8.02
N THR A 46 7.05 -7.72 8.29
CA THR A 46 7.70 -8.81 9.03
C THR A 46 8.92 -9.34 8.28
N LEU A 47 8.79 -9.62 6.98
CA LEU A 47 9.90 -10.14 6.17
C LEU A 47 11.01 -9.11 5.97
N LYS A 48 10.65 -7.83 5.83
CA LYS A 48 11.60 -6.71 5.81
C LYS A 48 12.40 -6.63 7.12
N ASN A 49 11.75 -6.81 8.27
CA ASN A 49 12.46 -6.85 9.57
C ASN A 49 13.43 -8.05 9.67
N HIS A 50 13.11 -9.16 8.98
CA HIS A 50 14.02 -10.31 8.83
C HIS A 50 15.03 -10.16 7.67
N LYS A 51 15.16 -8.97 7.08
CA LYS A 51 16.05 -8.66 5.93
C LYS A 51 15.78 -9.49 4.66
N LYS A 52 14.59 -10.11 4.53
CA LYS A 52 14.16 -10.87 3.34
C LYS A 52 13.44 -9.92 2.38
N PHE A 53 14.18 -9.00 1.75
CA PHE A 53 13.61 -7.85 1.06
C PHE A 53 12.85 -8.21 -0.22
N GLU A 54 13.33 -9.17 -1.02
CA GLU A 54 12.67 -9.65 -2.23
C GLU A 54 11.31 -10.26 -1.90
N LYS A 55 11.27 -11.09 -0.85
CA LYS A 55 10.03 -11.69 -0.36
C LYS A 55 9.09 -10.62 0.20
N ALA A 56 9.61 -9.65 0.95
CA ALA A 56 8.81 -8.53 1.46
C ALA A 56 8.18 -7.74 0.31
N LEU A 57 8.94 -7.46 -0.74
CA LEU A 57 8.47 -6.75 -1.93
C LEU A 57 7.34 -7.53 -2.63
N ALA A 58 7.48 -8.85 -2.78
CA ALA A 58 6.43 -9.68 -3.35
C ALA A 58 5.09 -9.55 -2.60
N TYR A 59 5.11 -9.44 -1.26
CA TYR A 59 3.89 -9.19 -0.48
C TYR A 59 3.36 -7.76 -0.65
N PHE A 60 4.24 -6.76 -0.71
CA PHE A 60 3.82 -5.38 -0.99
C PHE A 60 3.24 -5.22 -2.39
N ASP A 61 3.72 -5.96 -3.39
CA ASP A 61 3.20 -5.93 -4.75
C ASP A 61 1.88 -6.69 -4.91
N GLN A 62 1.66 -7.73 -4.09
CA GLN A 62 0.37 -8.45 -4.04
C GLN A 62 -0.74 -7.66 -3.34
N ALA A 63 -0.40 -6.63 -2.56
CA ALA A 63 -1.38 -5.81 -1.89
C ALA A 63 -2.21 -5.03 -2.92
N LYS A 64 -3.41 -5.53 -3.23
CA LYS A 64 -4.37 -4.83 -4.10
C LYS A 64 -4.66 -3.44 -3.53
N SER A 65 -4.71 -2.45 -4.41
CA SER A 65 -4.89 -1.05 -4.02
C SER A 65 -6.25 -0.85 -3.34
N ILE A 66 -6.22 -0.33 -2.12
CA ILE A 66 -7.38 0.21 -1.42
C ILE A 66 -7.43 1.72 -1.67
N PRO A 67 -8.60 2.38 -1.55
CA PRO A 67 -8.76 3.78 -1.94
C PRO A 67 -7.86 4.73 -1.15
N SER A 68 -7.42 4.31 0.03
CA SER A 68 -6.47 5.04 0.86
C SER A 68 -5.40 4.07 1.37
N ILE A 69 -4.24 4.10 0.71
CA ILE A 69 -3.07 3.35 1.15
C ILE A 69 -2.39 4.14 2.30
N PRO A 70 -2.14 3.53 3.46
CA PRO A 70 -1.54 4.21 4.58
C PRO A 70 -0.06 4.54 4.34
N PHE A 71 0.39 5.66 4.89
CA PHE A 71 1.78 6.13 4.88
C PHE A 71 2.83 5.03 5.12
N ASP A 72 2.59 4.18 6.14
CA ASP A 72 3.50 3.10 6.52
C ASP A 72 3.81 2.16 5.36
N PHE A 73 2.82 1.84 4.52
CA PHE A 73 3.00 0.93 3.41
C PHE A 73 4.03 1.48 2.41
N TRP A 74 3.84 2.73 1.98
CA TRP A 74 4.73 3.41 1.05
C TRP A 74 6.15 3.51 1.59
N TYR A 75 6.29 3.90 2.86
CA TYR A 75 7.60 3.96 3.52
C TYR A 75 8.30 2.60 3.56
N TYR A 76 7.61 1.53 3.97
CA TYR A 76 8.25 0.21 4.10
C TYR A 76 8.52 -0.46 2.76
N LYS A 77 7.66 -0.25 1.75
CA LYS A 77 7.91 -0.70 0.39
C LYS A 77 9.14 0.01 -0.20
N GLY A 78 9.21 1.34 -0.07
CA GLY A 78 10.37 2.13 -0.49
C GLY A 78 11.67 1.68 0.18
N TYR A 79 11.62 1.38 1.49
CA TYR A 79 12.77 0.85 2.21
C TYR A 79 13.23 -0.51 1.68
N ALA A 80 12.30 -1.43 1.41
CA ALA A 80 12.65 -2.73 0.84
C ALA A 80 13.30 -2.57 -0.54
N LEU A 81 12.75 -1.70 -1.41
CA LEU A 81 13.29 -1.39 -2.72
C LEU A 81 14.70 -0.78 -2.65
N TYR A 82 14.92 0.17 -1.74
CA TYR A 82 16.24 0.76 -1.52
C TYR A 82 17.28 -0.31 -1.13
N LYS A 83 16.91 -1.26 -0.27
CA LYS A 83 17.79 -2.36 0.13
C LYS A 83 18.10 -3.34 -0.99
N LEU A 84 17.23 -3.43 -1.99
CA LEU A 84 17.42 -4.21 -3.21
C LEU A 84 18.18 -3.47 -4.31
N GLY A 85 18.59 -2.21 -4.07
CA GLY A 85 19.27 -1.39 -5.07
C GLY A 85 18.33 -0.77 -6.13
N LYS A 86 17.02 -0.93 -5.96
CA LYS A 86 15.99 -0.38 -6.86
C LYS A 86 15.67 1.06 -6.49
N TYR A 87 16.63 1.96 -6.70
CA TYR A 87 16.58 3.31 -6.14
C TYR A 87 15.50 4.20 -6.76
N ASP A 88 15.19 4.08 -8.05
CA ASP A 88 14.11 4.82 -8.71
C ASP A 88 12.73 4.43 -8.18
N GLU A 89 12.46 3.13 -8.10
CA GLU A 89 11.20 2.60 -7.54
C GLU A 89 11.05 3.00 -6.06
N ALA A 90 12.14 2.98 -5.29
CA ALA A 90 12.15 3.43 -3.91
C ALA A 90 11.83 4.92 -3.78
N LEU A 91 12.39 5.75 -4.68
CA LEU A 91 12.15 7.20 -4.70
C LEU A 91 10.66 7.51 -4.93
N ASN A 92 10.02 6.80 -5.86
CA ASN A 92 8.58 6.94 -6.10
C ASN A 92 7.77 6.59 -4.85
N CYS A 93 8.08 5.48 -4.17
CA CYS A 93 7.40 5.12 -2.92
C CYS A 93 7.58 6.17 -1.82
N TYR A 94 8.77 6.79 -1.72
CA TYR A 94 8.98 7.85 -0.74
C TYR A 94 8.25 9.15 -1.11
N ASN A 95 8.06 9.45 -2.38
CA ASN A 95 7.23 10.58 -2.81
C ASN A 95 5.78 10.38 -2.39
N GLU A 96 5.19 9.21 -2.65
CA GLU A 96 3.83 8.84 -2.20
C GLU A 96 3.68 8.94 -0.67
N ALA A 97 4.69 8.51 0.08
CA ALA A 97 4.68 8.67 1.53
C ALA A 97 4.71 10.15 1.96
N LEU A 98 5.46 11.00 1.26
CA LEU A 98 5.55 12.44 1.54
C LEU A 98 4.31 13.22 1.11
N GLU A 99 3.52 12.75 0.14
CA GLU A 99 2.21 13.33 -0.16
C GLU A 99 1.26 13.19 1.03
N LEU A 100 1.33 12.06 1.75
CA LEU A 100 0.50 11.80 2.93
C LEU A 100 1.01 12.47 4.21
N LYS A 101 2.33 12.56 4.37
CA LYS A 101 2.97 13.27 5.48
C LYS A 101 4.10 14.14 4.95
N PRO A 102 3.78 15.36 4.50
CA PRO A 102 4.79 16.30 4.04
C PRO A 102 5.81 16.55 5.15
N ASN A 103 7.09 16.51 4.79
CA ASN A 103 8.22 16.77 5.69
C ASN A 103 8.49 15.71 6.78
N ASP A 104 8.06 14.45 6.62
CA ASP A 104 8.53 13.38 7.52
C ASP A 104 10.07 13.26 7.45
N PRO A 105 10.83 13.55 8.53
CA PRO A 105 12.28 13.64 8.45
C PRO A 105 12.95 12.31 8.09
N LYS A 106 12.33 11.17 8.44
CA LYS A 106 12.86 9.84 8.12
C LYS A 106 12.72 9.60 6.62
N VAL A 107 11.55 9.90 6.06
CA VAL A 107 11.30 9.71 4.62
C VAL A 107 12.19 10.65 3.80
N VAL A 108 12.29 11.93 4.18
CA VAL A 108 13.19 12.89 3.49
C VAL A 108 14.64 12.40 3.51
N ALA A 109 15.11 11.86 4.64
CA ALA A 109 16.46 11.31 4.74
C ALA A 109 16.66 10.09 3.81
N GLU A 110 15.71 9.17 3.76
CA GLU A 110 15.78 8.00 2.86
C GLU A 110 15.65 8.39 1.37
N GLN A 111 14.79 9.35 1.05
CA GLN A 111 14.65 9.93 -0.29
C GLN A 111 15.96 10.53 -0.78
N LYS A 112 16.63 11.32 0.05
CA LYS A 112 17.95 11.90 -0.25
C LYS A 112 19.01 10.82 -0.47
N LYS A 113 18.99 9.72 0.31
CA LYS A 113 19.90 8.58 0.08
C LYS A 113 19.66 7.93 -1.29
N CYS A 114 18.41 7.72 -1.70
CA CYS A 114 18.09 7.23 -3.05
C CYS A 114 18.68 8.12 -4.14
N GLN A 115 18.46 9.44 -4.04
CA GLN A 115 18.96 10.40 -5.02
C GLN A 115 20.50 10.40 -5.13
N ILE A 116 21.21 10.30 -4.01
CA ILE A 116 22.67 10.18 -4.01
C ILE A 116 23.11 8.90 -4.72
N LYS A 117 22.47 7.77 -4.41
CA LYS A 117 22.79 6.48 -5.04
C LYS A 117 22.56 6.51 -6.55
N LEU A 118 21.44 7.05 -7.01
CA LEU A 118 21.15 7.21 -8.43
C LEU A 118 22.23 8.02 -9.17
N LYS A 119 22.65 9.14 -8.60
CA LYS A 119 23.74 9.97 -9.15
C LYS A 119 25.11 9.32 -9.13
N THR A 120 25.32 8.29 -8.32
CA THR A 120 26.60 7.57 -8.22
C THR A 120 26.67 6.40 -9.22
N ILE A 121 25.53 5.98 -9.76
CA ILE A 121 25.40 4.81 -10.66
C ILE A 121 25.17 5.24 -12.11
N SER A 122 24.77 6.50 -12.34
CA SER A 122 24.75 7.17 -13.65
C SER A 122 26.14 7.57 -14.11
#